data_AF-A0A066WVZ7-F1
#
_entry.id   AF-A0A066WVZ7-F1
#
_cell.length_a   1.000
_cell.length_b   1.000
_cell.length_c   1.000
_cell.angle_alpha   90.00
_cell.angle_beta   90.00
_cell.angle_gamma   90.00
#
_symmetry.space_group_name_H-M   'P 1'
#
loop_
_entity.id
_entity.type
_entity.pdbx_description
1 polymer ?
#
loop_
_entity_poly.entity_id
_entity_poly.type
_entity_poly.pdbx_seq_one_letter_code
_entity_poly.pdbx_strand_id
1 'polypeptide(L)'
;MSSFTVYDAVIPVFTKGLETFDRILTKAEEYAKANNIDASMYPEARLVEDQLPLAFQVQTATEIVKMHLVRLTGVGLEPFASNERTMEDLHRRIQETLDLLNKVDSTIVNAKADEQFDL
;
A
#
# COMPACT_ATOMS: atom_id res chain seq x y z
N MET A 1 -11.88 -16.10 -25.91
CA MET A 1 -10.59 -15.42 -25.66
C MET A 1 -10.74 -14.66 -24.36
N SER A 2 -9.96 -14.98 -23.34
CA SER A 2 -9.99 -14.20 -22.09
C SER A 2 -9.38 -12.83 -22.40
N SER A 3 -10.23 -11.80 -22.49
CA SER A 3 -9.78 -10.42 -22.63
C SER A 3 -9.07 -10.02 -21.34
N PHE A 4 -7.90 -9.39 -21.44
CA PHE A 4 -7.22 -8.80 -20.30
C PHE A 4 -8.11 -7.67 -19.75
N THR A 5 -8.45 -7.72 -18.47
CA THR A 5 -9.42 -6.82 -17.84
C THR A 5 -8.77 -5.75 -16.98
N VAL A 6 -9.53 -4.74 -16.56
CA VAL A 6 -9.04 -3.70 -15.63
C VAL A 6 -8.61 -4.33 -14.30
N TYR A 7 -9.36 -5.31 -13.81
CA TYR A 7 -8.97 -6.08 -12.63
C TYR A 7 -7.58 -6.70 -12.79
N ASP A 8 -7.34 -7.39 -13.91
CA ASP A 8 -6.05 -8.07 -14.19
C ASP A 8 -4.88 -7.09 -14.29
N ALA A 9 -5.15 -5.85 -14.72
CA ALA A 9 -4.16 -4.80 -14.86
C ALA A 9 -3.78 -4.14 -13.54
N VAL A 10 -4.74 -3.99 -12.61
CA VAL A 10 -4.57 -3.12 -11.43
C VAL A 10 -4.35 -3.93 -10.15
N ILE A 11 -5.24 -4.86 -9.82
CA ILE A 11 -5.24 -5.51 -8.51
C ILE A 11 -3.95 -6.32 -8.28
N PRO A 12 -3.49 -7.19 -9.21
CA PRO A 12 -2.25 -7.93 -9.03
C PRO A 12 -1.00 -7.03 -8.92
N VAL A 13 -1.00 -5.87 -9.60
CA VAL A 13 0.12 -4.93 -9.58
C VAL A 13 0.22 -4.25 -8.22
N PHE A 14 -0.90 -3.76 -7.66
CA PHE A 14 -0.92 -3.20 -6.32
C PHE A 14 -0.54 -4.23 -5.25
N THR A 15 -1.10 -5.44 -5.30
CA THR A 15 -0.75 -6.51 -4.36
C THR A 15 0.75 -6.79 -4.38
N LYS A 16 1.33 -7.01 -5.56
CA LYS A 16 2.77 -7.29 -5.69
C LYS A 16 3.64 -6.12 -5.24
N GLY A 17 3.21 -4.87 -5.50
CA GLY A 17 3.90 -3.67 -5.05
C GLY A 17 3.97 -3.58 -3.53
N LEU A 18 2.83 -3.77 -2.85
CA LEU A 18 2.73 -3.73 -1.40
C LEU A 18 3.48 -4.89 -0.73
N GLU A 19 3.35 -6.11 -1.22
CA GLU A 19 4.16 -7.25 -0.75
C GLU A 19 5.67 -7.01 -0.92
N THR A 20 6.06 -6.32 -2.00
CA THR A 20 7.47 -5.98 -2.22
C THR A 20 7.94 -4.92 -1.24
N PHE A 21 7.11 -3.92 -0.94
CA PHE A 21 7.43 -2.91 0.06
C PHE A 21 7.56 -3.56 1.45
N ASP A 22 6.63 -4.42 1.83
CA ASP A 22 6.67 -5.18 3.08
C ASP A 22 8.00 -5.97 3.22
N ARG A 23 8.37 -6.72 2.17
CA ARG A 23 9.65 -7.45 2.14
C ARG A 23 10.88 -6.54 2.23
N ILE A 24 10.82 -5.32 1.68
CA ILE A 24 11.91 -4.34 1.81
C ILE A 24 12.06 -3.90 3.26
N LEU A 25 10.95 -3.65 3.97
CA LEU A 25 10.96 -3.29 5.39
C LEU A 25 11.57 -4.44 6.22
N THR A 26 11.13 -5.68 5.99
CA THR A 26 11.72 -6.86 6.67
C THR A 26 13.23 -6.96 6.43
N LYS A 27 13.69 -6.76 5.19
CA LYS A 27 15.13 -6.77 4.88
C LYS A 27 15.89 -5.64 5.59
N ALA A 28 15.27 -4.47 5.75
CA ALA A 28 15.88 -3.37 6.50
C ALA A 28 16.08 -3.74 7.97
N GLU A 29 15.10 -4.40 8.59
CA GLU A 29 15.20 -4.91 9.97
C GLU A 29 16.24 -6.01 10.11
N GLU A 30 16.29 -6.97 9.17
CA GLU A 30 17.31 -8.03 9.13
C GLU A 30 18.72 -7.43 9.04
N TYR A 31 18.91 -6.43 8.17
CA TYR A 31 20.17 -5.70 8.05
C TYR A 31 20.51 -4.95 9.34
N ALA A 32 19.53 -4.29 9.95
CA ALA A 32 19.73 -3.56 11.21
C ALA A 32 20.23 -4.49 12.31
N LYS A 33 19.55 -5.64 12.47
CA LYS A 33 19.91 -6.69 13.41
C LYS A 33 21.31 -7.24 13.18
N ALA A 34 21.68 -7.49 11.91
CA ALA A 34 23.01 -8.01 11.57
C ALA A 34 24.15 -7.01 11.84
N ASN A 35 23.86 -5.70 11.84
CA ASN A 35 24.85 -4.63 11.97
C ASN A 35 24.76 -3.85 13.29
N ASN A 36 23.95 -4.30 14.25
CA ASN A 36 23.68 -3.61 15.52
C ASN A 36 23.17 -2.16 15.34
N ILE A 37 22.33 -1.94 14.33
CA ILE A 37 21.63 -0.68 14.10
C ILE A 37 20.25 -0.77 14.77
N ASP A 38 19.82 0.32 15.40
CA ASP A 38 18.48 0.42 15.97
C ASP A 38 17.44 0.66 14.88
N ALA A 39 16.63 -0.34 14.54
CA ALA A 39 15.58 -0.22 13.53
C ALA A 39 14.41 0.69 13.97
N SER A 40 14.29 1.04 15.26
CA SER A 40 13.22 1.92 15.75
C SER A 40 13.30 3.34 15.18
N MET A 41 14.46 3.74 14.65
CA MET A 41 14.65 5.03 13.98
C MET A 41 14.14 5.05 12.53
N TYR A 42 13.93 3.89 11.90
CA TYR A 42 13.60 3.82 10.48
C TYR A 42 12.27 4.48 10.08
N PRO A 43 11.18 4.40 10.86
CA PRO A 43 9.95 5.11 10.54
C PRO A 43 10.15 6.61 10.33
N GLU A 44 11.10 7.22 11.03
CA GLU A 44 11.45 8.66 10.93
C GLU A 44 12.56 8.97 9.91
N ALA A 45 13.16 7.94 9.30
CA ALA A 45 14.26 8.12 8.35
C ALA A 45 13.81 8.84 7.07
N ARG A 46 14.72 9.62 6.47
CA ARG A 46 14.50 10.46 5.28
C ARG A 46 15.66 10.31 4.30
N LEU A 47 15.40 10.54 3.00
CA LEU A 47 16.46 10.57 1.99
C LEU A 47 17.12 11.95 1.89
N VAL A 48 16.34 13.02 2.06
CA VAL A 48 16.76 14.42 2.07
C VAL A 48 15.97 15.21 3.12
N GLU A 49 16.50 16.35 3.58
CA GLU A 49 15.99 17.07 4.75
C GLU A 49 14.53 17.53 4.62
N ASP A 50 14.09 17.93 3.44
CA ASP A 50 12.74 18.43 3.16
C ASP A 50 11.73 17.34 2.77
N GLN A 51 12.18 16.09 2.58
CA GLN A 51 11.29 14.96 2.29
C GLN A 51 10.63 14.44 3.56
N LEU A 52 9.35 14.07 3.46
CA LEU A 52 8.60 13.39 4.52
C LEU A 52 9.14 11.97 4.82
N PRO A 53 9.06 11.50 6.08
CA PRO A 53 9.76 10.30 6.55
C PRO A 53 9.19 9.01 5.98
N LEU A 54 9.90 7.89 6.18
CA LEU A 54 9.49 6.56 5.69
C LEU A 54 8.06 6.19 6.09
N ALA A 55 7.63 6.51 7.31
CA ALA A 55 6.26 6.28 7.76
C ALA A 55 5.23 6.95 6.83
N PHE A 56 5.48 8.21 6.43
CA PHE A 56 4.63 8.92 5.48
C PHE A 56 4.62 8.28 4.08
N GLN A 57 5.74 7.70 3.65
CA GLN A 57 5.81 7.00 2.36
C GLN A 57 4.92 5.74 2.36
N VAL A 58 4.92 4.96 3.44
CA VAL A 58 4.03 3.80 3.63
C VAL A 58 2.57 4.26 3.71
N GLN A 59 2.29 5.32 4.46
CA GLN A 59 0.96 5.90 4.59
C GLN A 59 0.40 6.32 3.23
N THR A 60 1.21 7.02 2.43
CA THR A 60 0.81 7.51 1.11
C THR A 60 0.62 6.38 0.12
N ALA A 61 1.52 5.40 0.08
CA ALA A 61 1.41 4.25 -0.83
C ALA A 61 0.12 3.45 -0.59
N THR A 62 -0.21 3.18 0.67
CA THR A 62 -1.43 2.46 1.05
C THR A 62 -2.71 3.28 0.83
N GLU A 63 -2.66 4.60 1.10
CA GLU A 63 -3.81 5.48 0.86
C GLU A 63 -4.11 5.64 -0.63
N ILE A 64 -3.09 5.75 -1.48
CA ILE A 64 -3.25 5.76 -2.94
C ILE A 64 -3.98 4.49 -3.41
N VAL A 65 -3.58 3.31 -2.91
CA VAL A 65 -4.27 2.05 -3.24
C VAL A 65 -5.74 2.11 -2.82
N LYS A 66 -6.04 2.54 -1.60
CA LYS A 66 -7.43 2.68 -1.13
C LYS A 66 -8.26 3.65 -1.98
N MET A 67 -7.72 4.81 -2.32
CA MET A 67 -8.39 5.77 -3.20
C MET A 67 -8.76 5.15 -4.55
N HIS A 68 -7.85 4.35 -5.13
CA HIS A 68 -8.14 3.63 -6.38
C HIS A 68 -9.20 2.55 -6.20
N LEU A 69 -9.19 1.82 -5.07
CA LEU A 69 -10.24 0.85 -4.78
C LEU A 69 -11.62 1.50 -4.65
N VAL A 70 -11.73 2.66 -3.98
CA VAL A 70 -12.98 3.42 -3.89
C VAL A 70 -13.47 3.80 -5.28
N ARG A 71 -12.59 4.28 -6.17
CA ARG A 71 -12.95 4.64 -7.55
C ARG A 71 -13.40 3.41 -8.36
N LEU A 72 -12.64 2.33 -8.30
CA LEU A 72 -12.89 1.11 -9.07
C LEU A 72 -14.10 0.30 -8.58
N THR A 73 -14.51 0.46 -7.31
CA THR A 73 -15.63 -0.30 -6.74
C THR A 73 -16.86 0.57 -6.49
N GLY A 74 -16.70 1.89 -6.38
CA GLY A 74 -17.73 2.80 -5.89
C GLY A 74 -18.07 2.63 -4.40
N VAL A 75 -17.33 1.77 -3.68
CA VAL A 75 -17.56 1.49 -2.26
C VAL A 75 -16.64 2.38 -1.43
N GLY A 76 -17.22 3.18 -0.54
CA GLY A 76 -16.46 3.97 0.42
C GLY A 76 -15.65 3.08 1.37
N LEU A 77 -14.41 3.48 1.65
CA LEU A 77 -13.54 2.82 2.61
C LEU A 77 -13.26 3.76 3.77
N GLU A 78 -13.23 3.22 4.98
CA GLU A 78 -12.90 4.00 6.17
C GLU A 78 -11.47 4.56 6.07
N PRO A 79 -11.24 5.81 6.51
CA PRO A 79 -9.91 6.40 6.51
C PRO A 79 -8.99 5.65 7.48
N PHE A 80 -7.71 5.53 7.12
CA PHE A 80 -6.70 5.00 8.04
C PHE A 80 -6.16 6.15 8.89
N ALA A 81 -6.18 5.97 10.22
CA ALA A 81 -5.46 6.88 11.09
C ALA A 81 -3.97 6.83 10.73
N SER A 82 -3.35 7.99 10.54
CA SER A 82 -1.93 8.07 10.14
C SER A 82 -1.06 8.35 11.38
N ASN A 83 -1.02 7.37 12.28
CA ASN A 83 -0.37 7.44 13.59
C ASN A 83 0.69 6.36 13.81
N GLU A 84 1.15 5.71 12.74
CA GLU A 84 2.19 4.69 12.76
C GLU A 84 3.52 5.27 13.24
N ARG A 85 4.17 4.59 14.20
CA ARG A 85 5.44 5.03 14.80
C ARG A 85 6.50 3.94 14.86
N THR A 86 6.11 2.70 14.61
CA THR A 86 6.98 1.53 14.70
C THR A 86 6.99 0.77 13.38
N MET A 87 8.02 -0.04 13.16
CA MET A 87 8.07 -0.95 11.99
C MET A 87 6.86 -1.89 11.97
N GLU A 88 6.43 -2.38 13.14
CA GLU A 88 5.22 -3.21 13.27
C GLU A 88 3.96 -2.48 12.78
N ASP A 89 3.81 -1.19 13.11
CA ASP A 89 2.69 -0.39 12.61
C ASP A 89 2.72 -0.26 11.08
N LEU A 90 3.90 -0.10 10.48
CA LEU A 90 4.06 -0.01 9.02
C LEU A 90 3.67 -1.33 8.33
N HIS A 91 4.16 -2.46 8.85
CA HIS A 91 3.78 -3.79 8.38
C HIS A 91 2.27 -4.02 8.50
N ARG A 92 1.69 -3.67 9.66
CA ARG A 92 0.25 -3.81 9.89
C ARG A 92 -0.57 -3.01 8.87
N ARG A 93 -0.20 -1.75 8.60
CA ARG A 93 -0.91 -0.92 7.62
C ARG A 93 -0.84 -1.50 6.20
N ILE A 94 0.32 -2.03 5.81
CA ILE A 94 0.47 -2.70 4.51
C ILE A 94 -0.43 -3.94 4.45
N GLN A 95 -0.43 -4.76 5.51
CA GLN A 95 -1.25 -5.97 5.57
C GLN A 95 -2.76 -5.65 5.53
N GLU A 96 -3.22 -4.64 6.27
CA GLU A 96 -4.61 -4.19 6.22
C GLU A 96 -5.03 -3.78 4.80
N THR A 97 -4.11 -3.17 4.04
CA THR A 97 -4.36 -2.79 2.64
C THR A 97 -4.37 -3.99 1.71
N LEU A 98 -3.49 -4.97 1.92
CA LEU A 98 -3.50 -6.26 1.19
C LEU A 98 -4.80 -7.02 1.43
N ASP A 99 -5.32 -6.99 2.67
CA ASP A 99 -6.60 -7.63 3.01
C ASP A 99 -7.78 -6.96 2.31
N LEU A 100 -7.73 -5.65 2.06
CA LEU A 100 -8.71 -4.94 1.24
C LEU A 100 -8.63 -5.38 -0.22
N LEU A 101 -7.42 -5.45 -0.80
CA LEU A 101 -7.19 -5.91 -2.17
C LEU A 101 -7.71 -7.33 -2.40
N ASN A 102 -7.50 -8.23 -1.43
CA ASN A 102 -7.96 -9.62 -1.50
C ASN A 102 -9.50 -9.77 -1.50
N LYS A 103 -10.24 -8.75 -1.07
CA LYS A 103 -11.71 -8.76 -1.02
C LYS A 103 -12.36 -8.12 -2.26
N VAL A 104 -11.57 -7.62 -3.20
CA VAL A 104 -12.08 -6.91 -4.39
C VAL A 104 -12.73 -7.91 -5.35
N ASP A 105 -13.99 -7.67 -5.69
CA ASP A 105 -14.71 -8.45 -6.69
C ASP A 105 -14.36 -7.97 -8.11
N SER A 106 -13.82 -8.87 -8.93
CA SER A 106 -13.46 -8.58 -10.32
C SER A 106 -14.66 -8.20 -11.19
N THR A 107 -15.86 -8.67 -10.88
CA THR A 107 -17.10 -8.33 -11.59
C THR A 107 -17.43 -6.85 -11.41
N ILE A 108 -17.27 -6.32 -10.19
CA ILE A 108 -17.57 -4.92 -9.87
C ILE A 108 -16.55 -4.01 -10.57
N VAL A 109 -15.26 -4.32 -10.45
CA VAL A 109 -14.19 -3.53 -11.06
C VAL A 109 -14.35 -3.47 -12.58
N ASN A 110 -14.60 -4.62 -13.21
CA ASN A 110 -14.70 -4.68 -14.67
C ASN A 110 -15.99 -4.07 -15.21
N ALA A 111 -17.08 -4.01 -14.42
CA ALA A 111 -18.31 -3.32 -14.80
C ALA A 111 -18.12 -1.79 -14.91
N LYS A 112 -17.09 -1.23 -14.26
CA LYS A 112 -16.78 0.21 -14.25
C LYS A 112 -15.61 0.57 -15.18
N ALA A 113 -15.18 -0.34 -16.07
CA ALA A 113 -13.99 -0.17 -16.91
C ALA A 113 -14.05 1.06 -17.84
N ASP A 114 -15.24 1.44 -18.31
CA ASP A 114 -15.46 2.57 -19.23
C ASP A 114 -15.95 3.84 -18.51
N GLU A 115 -16.02 3.83 -17.18
CA GLU A 115 -16.49 4.96 -16.39
C GLU A 115 -15.41 6.04 -16.29
N GLN A 116 -15.80 7.30 -16.54
CA GLN A 116 -14.91 8.44 -16.43
C GLN A 116 -15.00 9.03 -15.02
N PHE A 117 -13.84 9.35 -14.45
CA PHE A 117 -13.73 9.99 -13.14
C PHE A 117 -13.08 11.37 -13.31
N ASP A 118 -13.71 12.40 -12.74
CA ASP A 118 -13.06 13.70 -12.59
C ASP A 118 -11.97 13.60 -11.52
N LEU A 119 -10.74 14.03 -11.87
CA LEU A 119 -9.54 13.92 -11.03
C LEU A 119 -9.30 15.16 -10.18
#